data_AF-A0A2D3TD96-F1
#
_entry.id   AF-A0A2D3TD96-F1
#
_cell.length_a   1.000
_cell.length_b   1.000
_cell.length_c   1.000
_cell.angle_alpha   90.00
_cell.angle_beta   90.00
_cell.angle_gamma   90.00
#
_symmetry.space_group_name_H-M   'P 1'
#
loop_
_entity.id
_entity.type
_entity.pdbx_description
1 polymer ?
#
loop_
_entity_poly.entity_id
_entity_poly.type
_entity_poly.pdbx_seq_one_letter_code
_entity_poly.pdbx_strand_id
1 'polypeptide(L)'
;MQGGTGNDDLRGQGDDVYRFALGDGHDTLIEEGGHDILDLTDSKEITREKIWLQKEGPDLKIGVDGPFSGDSVTIRDYYDPDMARDLKVDTLQVAGYQLTGDHIERLR
;
A
#
# COMPACT_ATOMS: atom_id res chain seq x y z
N MET A 1 10.86 -1.17 -5.27
CA MET A 1 10.49 -0.43 -6.50
C MET A 1 9.85 0.90 -6.12
N GLN A 2 9.79 1.86 -7.03
CA GLN A 2 9.07 3.13 -6.88
C GLN A 2 8.63 3.56 -8.29
N GLY A 3 7.37 4.01 -8.43
CA GLY A 3 6.84 4.54 -9.69
C GLY A 3 7.38 5.94 -10.00
N GLY A 4 7.40 6.78 -8.96
CA GLY A 4 7.77 8.19 -9.04
C GLY A 4 6.50 9.02 -9.21
N THR A 5 6.61 10.17 -9.88
CA THR A 5 5.43 11.04 -10.09
C THR A 5 4.53 10.48 -11.19
N GLY A 6 3.24 10.34 -10.90
CA GLY A 6 2.25 9.95 -11.90
C GLY A 6 1.21 9.01 -11.33
N ASN A 7 0.68 8.14 -12.18
CA ASN A 7 -0.15 7.04 -11.74
C ASN A 7 0.47 5.78 -12.31
N ASP A 8 1.19 5.03 -11.47
CA ASP A 8 1.99 3.90 -11.93
C ASP A 8 1.38 2.55 -11.55
N ASP A 9 1.53 1.57 -12.45
CA ASP A 9 1.25 0.15 -12.19
C ASP A 9 2.57 -0.54 -11.83
N LEU A 10 2.76 -0.88 -10.55
CA LEU A 10 3.92 -1.60 -10.04
C LEU A 10 3.58 -3.08 -9.84
N ARG A 11 4.38 -3.97 -10.44
CA ARG A 11 4.23 -5.42 -10.36
C ARG A 11 5.47 -6.02 -9.70
N GLY A 12 5.28 -6.76 -8.61
CA GLY A 12 6.35 -7.46 -7.87
C GLY A 12 6.26 -8.96 -8.00
N GLN A 13 7.40 -9.61 -7.79
CA GLN A 13 7.59 -11.06 -7.83
C GLN A 13 8.58 -11.47 -6.74
N GLY A 14 8.11 -12.25 -5.77
CA GLY A 14 8.90 -12.61 -4.59
C GLY A 14 8.86 -11.50 -3.55
N ASP A 15 9.83 -11.47 -2.64
CA ASP A 15 9.85 -10.49 -1.55
C ASP A 15 10.25 -9.08 -2.06
N ASP A 16 9.28 -8.16 -2.06
CA ASP A 16 9.43 -6.82 -2.60
C ASP A 16 9.28 -5.70 -1.55
N VAL A 17 9.92 -4.56 -1.85
CA VAL A 17 9.76 -3.30 -1.09
C VAL A 17 9.32 -2.20 -2.05
N TYR A 18 8.07 -1.79 -1.97
CA TYR A 18 7.49 -0.68 -2.71
C TYR A 18 7.66 0.60 -1.90
N ARG A 19 8.28 1.61 -2.49
CA ARG A 19 8.47 2.93 -1.87
C ARG A 19 7.54 3.92 -2.52
N PHE A 20 6.97 4.79 -1.70
CA PHE A 20 6.06 5.83 -2.14
C PHE A 20 6.31 7.10 -1.34
N ALA A 21 6.36 8.24 -2.04
CA ALA A 21 6.60 9.55 -1.47
C ALA A 21 5.45 10.52 -1.80
N LEU A 22 5.40 11.65 -1.08
CA LEU A 22 4.46 12.71 -1.41
C LEU A 22 4.76 13.30 -2.79
N GLY A 23 3.71 13.47 -3.59
CA GLY A 23 3.77 13.89 -4.98
C GLY A 23 3.90 12.73 -5.98
N ASP A 24 4.00 11.49 -5.51
CA ASP A 24 4.08 10.32 -6.41
C ASP A 24 2.73 10.06 -7.10
N GLY A 25 1.61 10.54 -6.55
CA GLY A 25 0.30 10.48 -7.22
C GLY A 25 -0.52 9.26 -6.83
N HIS A 26 -1.04 8.51 -7.81
CA HIS A 26 -1.98 7.41 -7.58
C HIS A 26 -1.48 6.08 -8.15
N ASP A 27 -0.73 5.34 -7.33
CA ASP A 27 -0.10 4.10 -7.74
C ASP A 27 -0.96 2.87 -7.45
N THR A 28 -0.80 1.85 -8.27
CA THR A 28 -1.40 0.53 -8.08
C THR A 28 -0.33 -0.54 -7.96
N LEU A 29 -0.35 -1.27 -6.85
CA LEU A 29 0.50 -2.43 -6.59
C LEU A 29 -0.24 -3.71 -6.96
N ILE A 30 0.46 -4.60 -7.64
CA ILE A 30 -0.03 -5.89 -8.10
C ILE A 30 1.00 -6.94 -7.68
N GLU A 31 0.63 -7.79 -6.72
CA GLU A 31 1.53 -8.83 -6.20
C GLU A 31 1.40 -10.13 -6.98
N GLU A 32 2.53 -10.82 -7.14
CA GLU A 32 2.59 -12.18 -7.68
C GLU A 32 3.14 -13.20 -6.65
N GLY A 33 3.29 -12.78 -5.39
CA GLY A 33 3.63 -13.63 -4.25
C GLY A 33 4.89 -13.17 -3.53
N GLY A 34 4.96 -13.30 -2.20
CA GLY A 34 6.16 -12.93 -1.44
C GLY A 34 5.85 -12.48 -0.02
N HIS A 35 6.86 -11.88 0.61
CA HIS A 35 6.73 -11.11 1.84
C HIS A 35 6.97 -9.61 1.61
N ASP A 36 5.89 -8.91 1.30
CA ASP A 36 5.99 -7.58 0.68
C ASP A 36 5.77 -6.42 1.64
N ILE A 37 6.49 -5.33 1.38
CA ILE A 37 6.49 -4.12 2.20
C ILE A 37 6.09 -2.92 1.34
N LEU A 38 5.08 -2.18 1.79
CA LEU A 38 4.87 -0.79 1.38
C LEU A 38 5.55 0.14 2.38
N ASP A 39 6.56 0.87 1.90
CA ASP A 39 7.41 1.77 2.68
C ASP A 39 7.08 3.23 2.36
N LEU A 40 6.47 3.92 3.33
CA LEU A 40 6.13 5.34 3.29
C LEU A 40 7.09 6.19 4.15
N THR A 41 8.29 5.69 4.44
CA THR A 41 9.22 6.34 5.40
C THR A 41 10.11 7.41 4.78
N ASP A 42 10.11 7.56 3.46
CA ASP A 42 10.93 8.54 2.74
C ASP A 42 10.52 10.00 3.06
N SER A 43 9.27 10.24 3.47
CA SER A 43 8.79 11.55 3.91
C SER A 43 8.57 11.61 5.42
N LYS A 44 9.27 12.54 6.08
CA LYS A 44 9.03 12.86 7.50
C LYS A 44 7.68 13.53 7.75
N GLU A 45 7.00 13.98 6.70
CA GLU A 45 5.70 14.64 6.79
C GLU A 45 4.54 13.64 6.83
N ILE A 46 4.78 12.40 6.39
CA ILE A 46 3.82 11.31 6.46
C ILE A 46 3.92 10.69 7.85
N THR A 47 2.90 10.93 8.68
CA THR A 47 2.73 10.25 9.98
C THR A 47 1.60 9.23 9.89
N ARG A 48 1.49 8.31 10.86
CA ARG A 48 0.42 7.31 10.85
C ARG A 48 -0.99 7.95 10.83
N GLU A 49 -1.16 9.11 11.44
CA GLU A 49 -2.45 9.83 11.50
C GLU A 49 -2.89 10.39 10.15
N LYS A 50 -1.95 10.47 9.20
CA LYS A 50 -2.17 10.91 7.82
C LYS A 50 -2.39 9.75 6.85
N ILE A 51 -2.41 8.52 7.37
CA ILE A 51 -2.69 7.31 6.60
C ILE A 51 -4.16 6.94 6.78
N TRP A 52 -4.84 6.75 5.65
CA TRP A 52 -6.25 6.39 5.60
C TRP A 52 -6.38 5.07 4.85
N LEU A 53 -6.97 4.06 5.48
CA LEU A 53 -7.20 2.77 4.85
C LEU A 53 -8.69 2.64 4.51
N GLN A 54 -8.99 2.22 3.30
CA GLN A 54 -10.35 1.95 2.84
C GLN A 54 -10.37 0.71 1.97
N LYS A 55 -11.36 -0.14 2.22
CA LYS A 55 -11.70 -1.21 1.29
C LYS A 55 -12.54 -0.64 0.14
N GLU A 56 -12.08 -0.80 -1.09
CA GLU A 56 -12.80 -0.42 -2.32
C GLU A 56 -13.01 -1.68 -3.18
N GLY A 57 -14.17 -2.33 -3.06
CA GLY A 57 -14.39 -3.61 -3.74
C GLY A 57 -13.45 -4.71 -3.20
N PRO A 58 -12.68 -5.41 -4.05
CA PRO A 58 -11.65 -6.36 -3.60
C PRO A 58 -10.34 -5.65 -3.22
N ASP A 59 -10.16 -4.37 -3.54
CA ASP A 59 -8.90 -3.67 -3.36
C ASP A 59 -8.78 -3.05 -1.97
N LEU A 60 -7.54 -2.89 -1.52
CA LEU A 60 -7.19 -2.02 -0.39
C LEU A 60 -6.63 -0.71 -0.93
N LYS A 61 -7.27 0.40 -0.56
CA LYS A 61 -6.78 1.73 -0.88
C LYS A 61 -6.21 2.40 0.35
N ILE A 62 -5.04 3.01 0.18
CA ILE A 62 -4.28 3.72 1.19
C ILE A 62 -4.14 5.16 0.74
N GLY A 63 -4.83 6.08 1.43
CA GLY A 63 -4.68 7.52 1.25
C GLY A 63 -3.49 8.04 2.05
N VAL A 64 -2.67 8.88 1.42
CA VAL A 64 -1.44 9.43 1.98
C VAL A 64 -1.58 10.96 2.09
N ASP A 65 -1.22 11.52 3.24
CA ASP A 65 -1.37 12.95 3.60
C ASP A 65 -2.82 13.48 3.61
N GLY A 66 -3.79 12.60 3.84
CA GLY A 66 -5.20 12.96 3.91
C GLY A 66 -6.11 11.91 3.29
N PRO A 67 -7.44 12.09 3.42
CA PRO A 67 -8.41 11.12 2.94
C PRO A 67 -8.57 11.22 1.41
N PHE A 68 -7.89 10.35 0.66
CA PHE A 68 -8.07 10.00 -0.77
C PHE A 68 -8.24 11.12 -1.81
N SER A 69 -8.11 12.40 -1.43
CA SER A 69 -8.14 13.57 -2.31
C SER A 69 -6.75 14.10 -2.67
N GLY A 70 -5.71 13.49 -2.09
CA GLY A 70 -4.30 13.68 -2.44
C GLY A 70 -3.73 12.37 -2.99
N ASP A 71 -2.50 12.06 -2.60
CA ASP A 71 -1.80 10.85 -3.03
C ASP A 71 -2.44 9.56 -2.49
N SER A 72 -2.29 8.47 -3.25
CA SER A 72 -2.79 7.17 -2.82
C SER A 72 -2.01 6.00 -3.40
N VAL A 73 -1.99 4.90 -2.63
CA VAL A 73 -1.56 3.59 -3.10
C VAL A 73 -2.75 2.64 -3.05
N THR A 74 -3.00 1.93 -4.15
CA THR A 74 -4.01 0.87 -4.23
C THR A 74 -3.30 -0.47 -4.30
N ILE A 75 -3.61 -1.40 -3.40
CA ILE A 75 -3.15 -2.78 -3.48
C ILE A 75 -4.29 -3.59 -4.06
N ARG A 76 -4.08 -4.08 -5.28
CA ARG A 76 -5.11 -4.76 -6.06
C ARG A 76 -5.46 -6.11 -5.44
N ASP A 77 -6.74 -6.46 -5.45
CA ASP A 77 -7.29 -7.76 -5.03
C ASP A 77 -6.95 -8.18 -3.58
N TYR A 78 -6.56 -7.23 -2.73
CA TYR A 78 -6.14 -7.47 -1.34
C TYR A 78 -7.16 -8.28 -0.50
N TYR A 79 -8.44 -8.06 -0.74
CA TYR A 79 -9.55 -8.72 -0.05
C TYR A 79 -10.24 -9.78 -0.90
N ASP A 80 -9.71 -10.13 -2.07
CA ASP A 80 -10.25 -11.19 -2.92
C ASP A 80 -10.05 -12.56 -2.22
N PRO A 81 -11.15 -13.30 -1.92
CA PRO A 81 -11.06 -14.60 -1.25
C PRO A 81 -10.50 -15.72 -2.15
N ASP A 82 -10.49 -15.53 -3.47
CA ASP A 82 -9.98 -16.51 -4.44
C ASP A 82 -8.48 -16.35 -4.68
N MET A 83 -7.87 -15.25 -4.21
CA MET A 83 -6.42 -15.02 -4.27
C MET A 83 -5.67 -15.79 -3.17
N ALA A 84 -4.49 -16.28 -3.51
CA ALA A 84 -3.60 -16.89 -2.55
C ALA A 84 -3.14 -15.84 -1.51
N ARG A 85 -2.90 -16.29 -0.26
CA ARG A 85 -2.65 -15.37 0.87
C ARG A 85 -1.35 -14.57 0.71
N ASP A 86 -0.42 -15.09 -0.07
CA ASP A 86 0.88 -14.49 -0.39
C ASP A 86 0.79 -13.44 -1.52
N LEU A 87 -0.34 -13.28 -2.20
CA LEU A 87 -0.54 -12.25 -3.25
C LEU A 87 -0.93 -10.90 -2.65
N LYS A 88 -0.31 -10.49 -1.53
CA LYS A 88 -0.69 -9.30 -0.78
C LYS A 88 0.52 -8.61 -0.17
N VAL A 89 0.43 -7.28 -0.06
CA VAL A 89 1.35 -6.53 0.79
C VAL A 89 1.15 -6.91 2.26
N ASP A 90 2.19 -7.47 2.87
CA ASP A 90 2.17 -7.97 4.24
C ASP A 90 2.34 -6.86 5.28
N THR A 91 3.11 -5.83 4.95
CA THR A 91 3.46 -4.78 5.90
C THR A 91 3.40 -3.40 5.28
N LEU A 92 2.66 -2.51 5.93
CA LEU A 92 2.75 -1.08 5.71
C LEU A 92 3.67 -0.45 6.76
N GLN A 93 4.72 0.25 6.33
CA GLN A 93 5.63 1.00 7.19
C GLN A 93 5.43 2.51 7.03
N VAL A 94 5.27 3.21 8.15
CA VAL A 94 5.08 4.68 8.17
C VAL A 94 5.67 5.27 9.45
N ALA A 95 6.59 6.23 9.34
CA ALA A 95 7.15 6.98 10.47
C ALA A 95 7.54 6.12 11.71
N GLY A 96 8.16 4.96 11.49
CA GLY A 96 8.57 4.03 12.56
C GLY A 96 7.44 3.15 13.13
N TYR A 97 6.22 3.29 12.62
CA TYR A 97 5.10 2.38 12.83
C TYR A 97 5.03 1.34 11.73
N GLN A 98 4.58 0.13 12.09
CA GLN A 98 4.29 -0.94 11.15
C GLN A 98 2.85 -1.41 11.37
N LEU A 99 2.11 -1.57 10.28
CA LEU A 99 0.80 -2.20 10.26
C LEU A 99 0.91 -3.49 9.45
N THR A 100 0.71 -4.62 10.10
CA THR A 100 0.83 -5.95 9.50
C THR A 100 -0.49 -6.40 8.85
N GLY A 101 -0.43 -7.32 7.89
CA GLY A 101 -1.57 -7.85 7.15
C GLY A 101 -2.72 -8.31 8.05
N ASP A 102 -2.43 -9.06 9.12
CA ASP A 102 -3.43 -9.48 10.12
C ASP A 102 -4.24 -8.33 10.74
N HIS A 103 -3.64 -7.14 10.86
CA HIS A 103 -4.31 -5.95 11.36
C HIS A 103 -5.09 -5.23 10.24
N ILE A 104 -4.56 -5.21 9.02
CA ILE A 104 -5.22 -4.65 7.83
C ILE A 104 -6.47 -5.44 7.47
N GLU A 105 -6.41 -6.78 7.53
CA GLU A 105 -7.53 -7.69 7.23
C GLU A 105 -8.75 -7.50 8.15
N ARG A 106 -8.56 -6.89 9.33
CA ARG A 106 -9.63 -6.63 10.30
C ARG A 106 -10.40 -5.34 10.02
N LEU A 107 -9.90 -4.49 9.11
CA LEU A 107 -10.60 -3.31 8.63
C LEU A 107 -11.65 -3.79 7.62
N ARG A 108 -12.93 -3.80 8.03
CA ARG A 108 -14.08 -4.21 7.22
C ARG A 108 -15.03 -3.04 7.03
#